data_AF-A0AAX1BJZ1-F1
#
_entry.id   AF-A0AAX1BJZ1-F1
#
_cell.length_a   1.000
_cell.length_b   1.000
_cell.length_c   1.000
_cell.angle_alpha   90.00
_cell.angle_beta   90.00
_cell.angle_gamma   90.00
#
_symmetry.space_group_name_H-M   'P 1'
#
loop_
_entity.id
_entity.type
_entity.pdbx_description
1 polymer ?
#
loop_
_entity_poly.entity_id
_entity_poly.type
_entity_poly.pdbx_seq_one_letter_code
_entity_poly.pdbx_strand_id
1 'polypeptide(L)'
;PSITLNYPRQSFDTAHFPVEEKAAIAQLRQFCQNGAGEYEQQRDFPAVEGTSRLSASLATGGLSPRQCLHRLLAEQPQALDGGAGSVWLSELIWREFYRHLMTYYPSLCKHCPFIAWTDRVQWQSNPAHLQAWQKGKTGYPIVDAAMRQLNSTGWMHNRLRMIT
;
A
#
# COMPACT_ATOMS: atom_id res chain seq x y z
N PRO A 1 -33.50 2.27 1.44
CA PRO A 1 -32.98 0.91 1.14
C PRO A 1 -31.73 0.61 1.97
N SER A 2 -31.76 -0.42 2.82
CA SER A 2 -30.56 -0.91 3.52
C SER A 2 -29.63 -1.58 2.50
N ILE A 3 -28.48 -0.95 2.22
CA ILE A 3 -27.46 -1.57 1.38
C ILE A 3 -26.91 -2.78 2.14
N THR A 4 -27.25 -3.98 1.67
CA THR A 4 -26.72 -5.21 2.26
C THR A 4 -25.43 -5.56 1.55
N LEU A 5 -24.32 -5.35 2.27
CA LEU A 5 -22.99 -5.66 1.79
C LEU A 5 -22.70 -7.15 2.07
N ASN A 6 -22.56 -7.95 1.00
CA ASN A 6 -22.38 -9.41 1.04
C ASN A 6 -20.91 -9.85 0.87
N TYR A 7 -19.95 -8.95 1.06
CA TYR A 7 -18.53 -9.32 1.00
C TYR A 7 -18.11 -10.15 2.23
N PRO A 8 -17.18 -11.11 2.07
CA PRO A 8 -16.61 -11.84 3.19
C PRO A 8 -16.01 -10.87 4.20
N ARG A 9 -16.45 -10.94 5.45
CA ARG A 9 -15.85 -10.17 6.55
C ARG A 9 -14.81 -11.05 7.21
N GLN A 10 -13.55 -10.61 7.15
CA GLN A 10 -12.47 -11.23 7.89
C GLN A 10 -12.06 -10.31 9.04
N SER A 11 -11.67 -10.92 10.16
CA SER A 11 -11.02 -10.18 11.23
C SER A 11 -9.69 -9.62 10.73
N PHE A 12 -9.38 -8.39 11.10
CA PHE A 12 -8.09 -7.76 10.84
C PHE A 12 -7.55 -7.19 12.14
N ASP A 13 -6.25 -6.91 12.16
CA ASP A 13 -5.58 -6.38 13.34
C ASP A 13 -5.79 -4.86 13.46
N THR A 14 -6.57 -4.46 14.46
CA THR A 14 -6.88 -3.06 14.75
C THR A 14 -5.69 -2.27 15.30
N ALA A 15 -4.65 -2.93 15.81
CA ALA A 15 -3.42 -2.27 16.23
C ALA A 15 -2.61 -1.80 15.00
N HIS A 16 -2.59 -2.61 13.94
CA HIS A 16 -1.96 -2.24 12.66
C HIS A 16 -2.83 -1.31 11.81
N PHE A 17 -4.15 -1.50 11.86
CA PHE A 17 -5.13 -0.73 11.08
C PHE A 17 -6.20 -0.12 12.01
N PRO A 18 -5.92 1.04 12.62
CA PRO A 18 -6.84 1.66 13.55
C PRO A 18 -8.14 2.06 12.87
N VAL A 19 -9.26 1.73 13.53
CA VAL A 19 -10.61 2.06 13.07
C VAL A 19 -11.09 3.42 13.60
N GLU A 20 -10.53 3.89 14.71
CA GLU A 20 -10.84 5.18 15.29
C GLU A 20 -9.96 6.28 14.67
N GLU A 21 -10.56 7.41 14.30
CA GLU A 21 -9.84 8.54 13.70
C GLU A 21 -8.69 9.04 14.60
N LYS A 22 -8.92 9.14 15.91
CA LYS A 22 -7.88 9.56 16.87
C LYS A 22 -6.69 8.60 16.89
N ALA A 23 -6.94 7.29 16.78
CA ALA A 23 -5.88 6.29 16.74
C ALA A 23 -5.10 6.36 15.41
N ALA A 24 -5.77 6.58 14.28
CA ALA A 24 -5.10 6.79 13.00
C ALA A 24 -4.21 8.06 13.00
N ILE A 25 -4.69 9.16 13.59
CA ILE A 25 -3.91 10.39 13.78
C ILE A 25 -2.71 10.14 14.71
N ALA A 26 -2.88 9.36 15.79
CA ALA A 26 -1.80 9.02 16.71
C ALA A 26 -0.71 8.18 16.02
N GLN A 27 -1.10 7.16 15.24
CA GLN A 27 -0.17 6.35 14.46
C GLN A 27 0.59 7.18 13.42
N LEU A 28 -0.09 8.11 12.73
CA LEU A 28 0.56 9.06 11.83
C LEU A 28 1.59 9.93 12.56
N ARG A 29 1.24 10.46 13.74
CA ARG A 29 2.16 11.27 14.53
C ARG A 29 3.40 10.47 14.96
N GLN A 30 3.19 9.27 15.50
CA GLN A 30 4.28 8.39 15.93
C GLN A 30 5.20 8.03 14.75
N PHE A 31 4.63 7.75 13.58
CA PHE A 31 5.42 7.45 12.39
C PHE A 31 6.25 8.67 11.94
N CYS A 32 5.66 9.87 11.85
CA CYS A 32 6.41 11.06 11.43
C CYS A 32 7.52 11.46 12.41
N GLN A 33 7.34 11.22 13.71
CA GLN A 33 8.35 11.48 14.74
C GLN A 33 9.54 10.53 14.69
N ASN A 34 9.30 9.26 14.34
CA ASN A 34 10.32 8.21 14.41
C ASN A 34 10.61 7.61 13.03
N GLY A 35 9.66 6.83 12.50
CA GLY A 35 9.85 6.03 11.29
C GLY A 35 10.09 6.83 10.01
N ALA A 36 9.62 8.07 9.90
CA ALA A 36 9.83 8.88 8.69
C ALA A 36 11.31 9.25 8.45
N GLY A 37 12.11 9.38 9.52
CA GLY A 37 13.55 9.66 9.41
C GLY A 37 14.36 8.45 8.93
N GLU A 38 13.98 7.25 9.37
CA GLU A 38 14.63 5.97 9.03
C GLU A 38 13.98 5.28 7.81
N TYR A 39 12.98 5.93 7.21
CA TYR A 39 12.12 5.32 6.21
C TYR A 39 12.90 4.82 5.01
N GLU A 40 13.85 5.61 4.51
CA GLU A 40 14.67 5.26 3.36
C GLU A 40 15.45 3.96 3.58
N GLN A 41 16.01 3.79 4.78
CA GLN A 41 16.86 2.65 5.12
C GLN A 41 16.05 1.40 5.44
N GLN A 42 14.81 1.53 5.92
CA GLN A 42 14.03 0.41 6.42
C GLN A 42 12.89 -0.05 5.50
N ARG A 43 12.40 0.80 4.59
CA ARG A 43 11.20 0.55 3.76
C ARG A 43 11.23 -0.70 2.87
N ASP A 44 12.40 -1.30 2.68
CA ASP A 44 12.60 -2.42 1.76
C ASP A 44 12.72 -3.78 2.43
N PHE A 45 12.85 -3.82 3.77
CA PHE A 45 12.99 -5.06 4.51
C PHE A 45 11.63 -5.52 5.06
N PRO A 46 10.96 -6.53 4.47
CA PRO A 46 9.62 -6.94 4.89
C PRO A 46 9.55 -7.56 6.28
N ALA A 47 10.70 -7.91 6.87
CA ALA A 47 10.81 -8.37 8.25
C ALA A 47 10.89 -7.22 9.27
N VAL A 48 11.04 -5.97 8.81
CA VAL A 48 11.14 -4.76 9.63
C VAL A 48 9.86 -3.96 9.48
N GLU A 49 9.34 -3.44 10.58
CA GLU A 49 8.19 -2.54 10.59
C GLU A 49 8.59 -1.09 10.23
N GLY A 50 9.22 -0.93 9.06
CA GLY A 50 9.74 0.35 8.56
C GLY A 50 8.73 1.20 7.81
N THR A 51 7.42 0.86 7.83
CA THR A 51 6.39 1.58 7.06
C THR A 51 5.21 1.99 7.93
N SER A 52 4.49 3.05 7.53
CA SER A 52 3.46 3.66 8.37
C SER A 52 2.20 2.82 8.59
N ARG A 53 1.93 1.84 7.72
CA ARG A 53 0.66 1.07 7.66
C ARG A 53 -0.62 1.91 7.54
N LEU A 54 -0.52 3.19 7.19
CA LEU A 54 -1.66 4.11 7.03
C LEU A 54 -2.44 3.95 5.71
N SER A 55 -2.06 2.99 4.86
CA SER A 55 -2.67 2.80 3.53
C SER A 55 -4.17 2.52 3.61
N ALA A 56 -4.63 1.80 4.63
CA ALA A 56 -6.05 1.52 4.83
C ALA A 56 -6.83 2.82 5.10
N SER A 57 -6.38 3.62 6.08
CA SER A 57 -7.01 4.91 6.42
C SER A 57 -7.00 5.89 5.24
N LEU A 58 -5.92 5.92 4.44
CA LEU A 58 -5.83 6.77 3.24
C LEU A 58 -6.73 6.31 2.09
N ALA A 59 -7.01 5.01 1.98
CA ALA A 59 -7.87 4.45 0.95
C ALA A 59 -9.36 4.65 1.28
N THR A 60 -9.75 4.50 2.55
CA THR A 60 -11.13 4.69 3.02
C THR A 60 -11.47 6.13 3.37
N GLY A 61 -10.49 7.02 3.45
CA GLY A 61 -10.67 8.43 3.80
C GLY A 61 -10.69 8.72 5.31
N GLY A 62 -10.38 7.74 6.16
CA GLY A 62 -10.14 7.95 7.60
C GLY A 62 -8.92 8.83 7.90
N LEU A 63 -8.01 8.97 6.95
CA LEU A 63 -6.99 10.02 6.92
C LEU A 63 -6.94 10.69 5.55
N SER A 64 -6.71 11.99 5.53
CA SER A 64 -6.43 12.75 4.31
C SER A 64 -4.93 12.81 4.00
N PRO A 65 -4.54 12.89 2.71
CA PRO A 65 -3.14 13.10 2.33
C PRO A 65 -2.59 14.45 2.86
N ARG A 66 -3.45 15.45 3.06
CA ARG A 66 -3.06 16.76 3.64
C ARG A 66 -2.69 16.65 5.12
N GLN A 67 -3.41 15.84 5.90
CA GLN A 67 -3.02 15.55 7.28
C GLN A 67 -1.64 14.88 7.32
N CYS A 68 -1.38 13.94 6.40
CA CYS A 68 -0.09 13.27 6.28
C CYS A 68 1.03 14.27 5.95
N LEU A 69 0.83 15.13 4.95
CA LEU A 69 1.78 16.17 4.54
C LEU A 69 2.10 17.13 5.70
N HIS A 70 1.08 17.75 6.31
CA HIS A 70 1.32 18.74 7.36
C HIS A 70 1.93 18.13 8.61
N ARG A 71 1.56 16.89 8.97
CA ARG A 71 2.22 16.18 10.08
C ARG A 71 3.67 15.87 9.73
N LEU A 72 3.97 15.41 8.52
CA LEU A 72 5.34 15.16 8.09
C LEU A 72 6.20 16.42 8.20
N LEU A 73 5.75 17.54 7.65
CA LEU A 73 6.52 18.79 7.65
C LEU A 73 6.72 19.37 9.06
N ALA A 74 5.81 19.07 9.99
CA ALA A 74 5.97 19.47 11.39
C ALA A 74 7.12 18.72 12.08
N GLU A 75 7.34 17.44 11.77
CA GLU A 75 8.37 16.61 12.41
C GLU A 75 9.67 16.51 11.57
N GLN A 76 9.56 16.70 10.27
CA GLN A 76 10.64 16.60 9.28
C GLN A 76 10.65 17.86 8.39
N PRO A 77 11.12 19.02 8.89
CA PRO A 77 10.95 20.31 8.21
C PRO A 77 11.64 20.40 6.84
N GLN A 78 12.68 19.59 6.61
CA GLN A 78 13.44 19.54 5.36
C GLN A 78 12.90 18.52 4.36
N ALA A 79 11.75 17.87 4.62
CA ALA A 79 11.21 16.84 3.73
C ALA A 79 10.87 17.37 2.32
N LEU A 80 10.52 18.66 2.18
CA LEU A 80 10.30 19.30 0.86
C LEU A 80 11.60 19.56 0.10
N ASP A 81 12.71 19.75 0.82
CA ASP A 81 14.00 20.13 0.27
C ASP A 81 14.93 18.92 0.07
N GLY A 82 14.39 17.70 0.15
CA GLY A 82 15.14 16.45 -0.02
C GLY A 82 15.80 15.90 1.25
N GLY A 83 15.57 16.51 2.42
CA GLY A 83 16.05 16.01 3.71
C GLY A 83 15.30 14.76 4.21
N ALA A 84 15.46 14.46 5.50
CA ALA A 84 14.74 13.36 6.16
C ALA A 84 13.22 13.46 5.91
N GLY A 85 12.55 12.32 5.75
CA GLY A 85 11.12 12.26 5.40
C GLY A 85 10.78 12.51 3.92
N SER A 86 11.71 13.01 3.09
CA SER A 86 11.47 13.25 1.66
C SER A 86 11.13 11.97 0.88
N VAL A 87 11.75 10.84 1.24
CA VAL A 87 11.45 9.54 0.63
C VAL A 87 10.03 9.08 0.96
N TRP A 88 9.54 9.32 2.18
CA TRP A 88 8.14 9.03 2.53
C TRP A 88 7.17 9.98 1.84
N LEU A 89 7.54 11.26 1.69
CA LEU A 89 6.78 12.22 0.90
C LEU A 89 6.66 11.77 -0.57
N SER A 90 7.71 11.21 -1.15
CA SER A 90 7.69 10.67 -2.52
C SER A 90 6.62 9.59 -2.70
N GLU A 91 6.39 8.74 -1.69
CA GLU A 91 5.33 7.72 -1.73
C GLU A 91 3.92 8.35 -1.70
N LEU A 92 3.73 9.47 -1.00
CA LEU A 92 2.49 10.25 -1.10
C LEU A 92 2.34 10.86 -2.49
N ILE A 93 3.43 11.29 -3.12
CA ILE A 93 3.40 11.80 -4.50
C ILE A 93 3.05 10.68 -5.49
N TRP A 94 3.54 9.44 -5.30
CA TRP A 94 3.10 8.29 -6.09
C TRP A 94 1.60 8.03 -6.00
N ARG A 95 1.00 8.21 -4.82
CA ARG A 95 -0.46 8.15 -4.65
C ARG A 95 -1.18 9.22 -5.48
N GLU A 96 -0.69 10.46 -5.47
CA GLU A 96 -1.26 11.55 -6.28
C GLU A 96 -1.06 11.29 -7.78
N PHE A 97 0.11 10.81 -8.18
CA PHE A 97 0.43 10.45 -9.56
C PHE A 97 -0.58 9.45 -10.13
N TYR A 98 -0.83 8.32 -9.44
CA TYR A 98 -1.78 7.34 -9.94
C TYR A 98 -3.22 7.84 -9.96
N ARG A 99 -3.62 8.72 -9.02
CA ARG A 99 -4.94 9.36 -9.05
C ARG A 99 -5.09 10.25 -10.28
N HIS A 100 -4.11 11.11 -10.54
CA HIS A 100 -4.11 11.97 -11.73
C HIS A 100 -4.05 11.14 -13.01
N LEU A 101 -3.20 10.11 -13.05
CA LEU A 101 -3.07 9.22 -14.20
C LEU A 101 -4.41 8.57 -14.57
N MET A 102 -5.16 8.05 -13.60
CA MET A 102 -6.48 7.46 -13.85
C MET A 102 -7.53 8.51 -14.28
N THR A 103 -7.43 9.76 -13.82
CA THR A 103 -8.31 10.85 -14.27
C THR A 103 -8.05 11.21 -15.74
N TYR A 104 -6.79 11.33 -16.15
CA TYR A 104 -6.43 11.69 -17.53
C TYR A 104 -6.48 10.51 -18.50
N TYR A 105 -6.32 9.27 -18.00
CA TYR A 105 -6.37 8.04 -18.79
C TYR A 105 -7.42 7.05 -18.22
N PRO A 106 -8.73 7.32 -18.39
CA PRO A 106 -9.80 6.49 -17.81
C PRO A 106 -9.86 5.05 -18.32
N SER A 107 -9.15 4.73 -19.42
CA SER A 107 -9.03 3.36 -19.94
C SER A 107 -8.32 2.43 -18.95
N LEU A 108 -7.48 2.96 -18.06
CA LEU A 108 -6.80 2.19 -17.01
C LEU A 108 -7.78 1.55 -16.01
N CYS A 109 -8.98 2.14 -15.86
CA CYS A 109 -10.05 1.58 -15.03
C CYS A 109 -10.91 0.53 -15.79
N LYS A 110 -10.57 0.21 -17.04
CA LYS A 110 -11.36 -0.64 -17.95
C LYS A 110 -10.56 -1.83 -18.48
N HIS A 111 -9.58 -2.29 -17.71
CA HIS A 111 -8.71 -3.42 -18.05
C HIS A 111 -7.83 -3.21 -19.29
N CYS A 112 -7.59 -1.95 -19.71
CA CYS A 112 -6.68 -1.65 -20.81
C CYS A 112 -5.26 -1.35 -20.30
N PRO A 113 -4.20 -1.91 -20.91
CA PRO A 113 -2.83 -1.54 -20.56
C PRO A 113 -2.50 -0.12 -21.04
N PHE A 114 -1.59 0.56 -20.33
CA PHE A 114 -1.09 1.86 -20.76
C PHE A 114 -0.25 1.75 -22.06
N ILE A 115 0.57 0.70 -22.15
CA ILE A 115 1.43 0.43 -23.30
C ILE A 115 0.73 -0.55 -24.24
N ALA A 116 0.16 -0.04 -25.32
CA ALA A 116 -0.78 -0.79 -26.17
C ALA A 116 -0.26 -2.13 -26.73
N TRP A 117 1.04 -2.23 -27.06
CA TRP A 117 1.57 -3.48 -27.63
C TRP A 117 1.54 -4.65 -26.64
N THR A 118 1.57 -4.37 -25.33
CA THR A 118 1.59 -5.41 -24.28
C THR A 118 0.30 -6.23 -24.23
N ASP A 119 -0.78 -5.72 -24.81
CA ASP A 119 -2.05 -6.44 -24.98
C ASP A 119 -1.92 -7.63 -25.94
N ARG A 120 -0.83 -7.68 -26.73
CA ARG A 120 -0.54 -8.76 -27.67
C ARG A 120 0.30 -9.89 -27.07
N VAL A 121 0.78 -9.72 -25.83
CA VAL A 121 1.52 -10.78 -25.12
C VAL A 121 0.62 -12.00 -24.96
N GLN A 122 1.10 -13.15 -25.40
CA GLN A 122 0.36 -14.41 -25.28
C GLN A 122 0.51 -14.95 -23.85
N TRP A 123 -0.31 -14.44 -22.93
CA TRP A 123 -0.31 -14.86 -21.53
C TRP A 123 -0.69 -16.34 -21.40
N GLN A 124 0.01 -17.07 -20.52
CA GLN A 124 -0.25 -18.49 -20.32
C GLN A 124 -1.57 -18.70 -19.55
N SER A 125 -2.49 -19.46 -20.12
CA SER A 125 -3.68 -19.93 -19.41
C SER A 125 -3.37 -21.22 -18.66
N ASN A 126 -3.00 -21.09 -17.38
CA ASN A 126 -2.73 -22.23 -16.50
C ASN A 126 -3.40 -22.03 -15.12
N PRO A 127 -4.62 -22.56 -14.92
CA PRO A 127 -5.35 -22.41 -13.65
C PRO A 127 -4.63 -22.98 -12.44
N ALA A 128 -3.85 -24.06 -12.62
CA ALA A 128 -3.11 -24.68 -11.52
C ALA A 128 -1.98 -23.77 -11.02
N HIS A 129 -1.23 -23.14 -11.92
CA HIS A 129 -0.18 -22.18 -11.56
C HIS A 129 -0.75 -20.96 -10.85
N LEU A 130 -1.85 -20.40 -11.39
CA LEU A 130 -2.53 -19.26 -10.76
C LEU A 130 -3.02 -19.63 -9.34
N GLN A 131 -3.63 -20.81 -9.18
CA GLN A 131 -4.11 -21.25 -7.87
C GLN A 131 -2.96 -21.48 -6.87
N ALA A 132 -1.82 -22.02 -7.32
CA ALA A 132 -0.64 -22.19 -6.49
C ALA A 132 -0.10 -20.84 -5.99
N TRP A 133 -0.03 -19.84 -6.87
CA TRP A 133 0.34 -18.46 -6.50
C TRP A 133 -0.66 -17.83 -5.52
N GLN A 134 -1.96 -17.86 -5.82
CA GLN A 134 -3.01 -17.31 -4.95
C GLN A 134 -2.95 -17.89 -3.53
N LYS A 135 -2.61 -19.18 -3.39
CA LYS A 135 -2.52 -19.88 -2.09
C LYS A 135 -1.14 -19.79 -1.42
N GLY A 136 -0.14 -19.17 -2.06
CA GLY A 136 1.25 -19.18 -1.58
C GLY A 136 1.84 -20.59 -1.48
N LYS A 137 1.76 -21.34 -2.57
CA LYS A 137 2.28 -22.71 -2.75
C LYS A 137 3.10 -22.85 -4.05
N THR A 138 3.80 -21.79 -4.43
CA THR A 138 4.66 -21.75 -5.60
C THR A 138 5.97 -22.51 -5.41
N GLY A 139 6.38 -22.75 -4.15
CA GLY A 139 7.67 -23.35 -3.81
C GLY A 139 8.79 -22.32 -3.65
N TYR A 140 8.53 -21.04 -3.95
CA TYR A 140 9.45 -19.93 -3.69
C TYR A 140 9.12 -19.29 -2.34
N PRO A 141 9.98 -19.43 -1.30
CA PRO A 141 9.63 -19.03 0.06
C PRO A 141 9.18 -17.57 0.20
N ILE A 142 9.83 -16.64 -0.50
CA ILE A 142 9.51 -15.21 -0.41
C ILE A 142 8.13 -14.86 -1.01
N VAL A 143 7.77 -15.51 -2.12
CA VAL A 143 6.46 -15.35 -2.78
C VAL A 143 5.37 -15.99 -1.92
N ASP A 144 5.64 -17.21 -1.43
CA ASP A 144 4.68 -17.94 -0.62
C ASP A 144 4.40 -17.23 0.72
N ALA A 145 5.43 -16.68 1.37
CA ALA A 145 5.26 -15.87 2.57
C ALA A 145 4.43 -14.61 2.32
N ALA A 146 4.68 -13.90 1.22
CA ALA A 146 3.94 -12.71 0.84
C ALA A 146 2.45 -13.00 0.59
N MET A 147 2.14 -14.02 -0.20
CA MET A 147 0.74 -14.39 -0.49
C MET A 147 0.00 -14.86 0.77
N ARG A 148 0.69 -15.56 1.67
CA ARG A 148 0.13 -15.92 2.99
C ARG A 148 -0.11 -14.69 3.87
N GLN A 149 0.77 -13.69 3.85
CA GLN A 149 0.57 -12.41 4.56
C GLN A 149 -0.70 -11.71 4.06
N LEU A 150 -0.87 -11.59 2.73
CA LEU A 150 -2.06 -10.97 2.14
C LEU A 150 -3.34 -11.72 2.53
N ASN A 151 -3.35 -13.04 2.36
CA ASN A 151 -4.53 -13.87 2.61
C ASN A 151 -4.98 -13.89 4.08
N SER A 152 -4.05 -13.68 5.03
CA SER A 152 -4.34 -13.72 6.46
C SER A 152 -4.56 -12.36 7.11
N THR A 153 -4.03 -11.28 6.51
CA THR A 153 -4.06 -9.94 7.14
C THR A 153 -4.75 -8.87 6.29
N GLY A 154 -4.98 -9.12 5.00
CA GLY A 154 -5.48 -8.12 4.06
C GLY A 154 -4.44 -7.06 3.67
N TRP A 155 -3.19 -7.20 4.12
CA TRP A 155 -2.09 -6.29 3.81
C TRP A 155 -0.86 -7.06 3.36
N MET A 156 -0.09 -6.46 2.46
CA MET A 156 1.20 -6.99 2.02
C MET A 156 2.23 -5.86 1.97
N HIS A 157 3.46 -6.13 2.38
CA HIS A 157 4.56 -5.16 2.30
C HIS A 157 4.82 -4.75 0.84
N ASN A 158 5.14 -3.47 0.57
CA ASN A 158 5.28 -2.97 -0.82
C ASN A 158 6.33 -3.74 -1.63
N ARG A 159 7.51 -3.99 -1.05
CA ARG A 159 8.55 -4.81 -1.68
C ARG A 159 8.05 -6.19 -2.11
N LEU A 160 7.16 -6.79 -1.30
CA LEU A 160 6.59 -8.09 -1.62
C LEU A 160 5.53 -7.99 -2.71
N ARG A 161 4.70 -6.93 -2.74
CA ARG A 161 3.73 -6.70 -3.84
C ARG A 161 4.40 -6.56 -5.20
N MET A 162 5.63 -6.05 -5.24
CA MET A 162 6.42 -5.94 -6.47
C MET A 162 7.06 -7.27 -6.87
N ILE A 163 7.31 -8.18 -5.92
CA ILE A 163 7.92 -9.49 -6.17
C ILE A 163 6.89 -10.52 -6.62
N THR A 164 5.70 -10.51 -6.02
CA THR A 164 4.65 -11.53 -6.23
C THR A 164 3.87 -11.35 -7.51
#